data_AF-A4RUC6-F1
#
_entry.id   AF-A4RUC6-F1
#
_cell.length_a   1.000
_cell.length_b   1.000
_cell.length_c   1.000
_cell.angle_alpha   90.00
_cell.angle_beta   90.00
_cell.angle_gamma   90.00
#
_symmetry.space_group_name_H-M   'P 1'
#
loop_
_entity.id
_entity.type
_entity.pdbx_description
1 polymer ?
#
loop_
_entity_poly.entity_id
_entity_poly.type
_entity_poly.pdbx_seq_one_letter_code
_entity_poly.pdbx_strand_id
1 'polypeptide(L)'
;MRPSLLTSDRAQHSAARLSRARDAVARQRAAFQRFQTTRGSDGFASTSSRESPACSAVRESTRTRATPKDTNVFIESFFDLADTVAGGREGPGFSKLAERIGDDVYVQVNAWRLYTRDMKFHDGLAKVFAVKIAQNSNKIDDAVIDEVLGVVRVPLGGGKSDVPLGDLCPSPSVNNLKNILRDYVDDRL
;
A
#
# COMPACT_ATOMS: atom_id res chain seq x y z
N MET A 1 63.55 -26.38 -33.77
CA MET A 1 62.96 -25.60 -32.66
C MET A 1 62.01 -24.55 -33.23
N ARG A 2 60.69 -24.69 -33.03
CA ARG A 2 59.70 -23.61 -33.16
C ARG A 2 58.54 -23.89 -32.20
N PRO A 3 58.31 -23.08 -31.15
CA PRO A 3 57.16 -23.27 -30.27
C PRO A 3 55.91 -22.56 -30.83
N SER A 4 54.83 -23.34 -30.94
CA SER A 4 53.43 -23.04 -30.59
C SER A 4 52.92 -21.58 -30.67
N LEU A 5 52.27 -21.22 -31.79
CA LEU A 5 51.47 -19.98 -31.97
C LEU A 5 49.97 -20.11 -31.61
N LEU A 6 49.49 -21.30 -31.26
CA LEU A 6 48.04 -21.56 -31.07
C LEU A 6 47.49 -21.23 -29.67
N THR A 7 48.34 -20.92 -28.69
CA THR A 7 47.90 -20.62 -27.31
C THR A 7 47.66 -19.13 -27.02
N SER A 8 48.10 -18.22 -27.90
CA SER A 8 48.01 -16.78 -27.67
C SER A 8 46.59 -16.22 -27.91
N ASP A 9 45.90 -16.74 -28.92
CA ASP A 9 44.63 -16.19 -29.39
C ASP A 9 43.47 -16.38 -28.38
N ARG A 10 43.41 -17.56 -27.74
CA ARG A 10 42.41 -17.89 -26.72
C ARG A 10 42.56 -17.05 -25.44
N ALA A 11 43.79 -16.70 -25.07
CA ALA A 11 44.08 -15.85 -23.91
C ALA A 11 43.74 -14.37 -24.19
N GLN A 12 43.95 -13.91 -25.43
CA GLN A 12 43.56 -12.56 -25.85
C GLN A 12 42.03 -12.39 -25.91
N HIS A 13 41.31 -13.40 -26.40
CA HIS A 13 39.84 -13.39 -26.43
C HIS A 13 39.20 -13.42 -25.03
N SER A 14 39.78 -14.15 -24.07
CA SER A 14 39.27 -14.18 -22.68
C SER A 14 39.54 -12.87 -21.95
N ALA A 15 40.73 -12.28 -22.14
CA ALA A 15 41.07 -10.97 -21.60
C ALA A 15 40.16 -9.85 -22.13
N ALA A 16 39.82 -9.88 -23.42
CA ALA A 16 38.91 -8.91 -24.04
C ALA A 16 37.45 -9.04 -23.56
N ARG A 17 36.99 -10.26 -23.22
CA ARG A 17 35.66 -10.46 -22.60
C ARG A 17 35.63 -9.95 -21.16
N LEU A 18 36.70 -10.16 -20.40
CA LEU A 18 36.81 -9.70 -19.02
C LEU A 18 36.90 -8.17 -18.92
N SER A 19 37.58 -7.48 -19.85
CA SER A 19 37.60 -6.02 -19.88
C SER A 19 36.21 -5.44 -20.21
N ARG A 20 35.53 -5.99 -21.23
CA ARG A 20 34.17 -5.55 -21.60
C ARG A 20 33.15 -5.77 -20.48
N ALA A 21 33.29 -6.84 -19.69
CA ALA A 21 32.47 -7.08 -18.51
C ALA A 21 32.73 -6.06 -17.38
N ARG A 22 34.00 -5.72 -17.12
CA ARG A 22 34.37 -4.68 -16.14
C ARG A 22 33.85 -3.31 -16.56
N ASP A 23 33.93 -2.96 -17.84
CA ASP A 23 33.41 -1.70 -18.37
C ASP A 23 31.88 -1.62 -18.26
N ALA A 24 31.17 -2.75 -18.44
CA ALA A 24 29.73 -2.81 -18.26
C ALA A 24 29.31 -2.56 -16.81
N VAL A 25 30.01 -3.17 -15.85
CA VAL A 25 29.75 -2.97 -14.42
C VAL A 25 30.09 -1.54 -13.99
N ALA A 26 31.17 -0.95 -14.52
CA ALA A 26 31.52 0.45 -14.26
C ALA A 26 30.44 1.41 -14.78
N ARG A 27 29.89 1.16 -15.97
CA ARG A 27 28.76 1.94 -16.53
C ARG A 27 27.50 1.83 -15.69
N GLN A 28 27.15 0.63 -15.21
CA GLN A 28 26.00 0.41 -14.34
C GLN A 28 26.17 1.16 -13.00
N ARG A 29 27.37 1.14 -12.42
CA ARG A 29 27.67 1.83 -11.16
C ARG A 29 27.61 3.35 -11.31
N ALA A 30 28.12 3.90 -12.41
CA ALA A 30 28.03 5.32 -12.71
C ALA A 30 26.58 5.78 -12.96
N ALA A 31 25.77 4.98 -13.65
CA ALA A 31 24.35 5.26 -13.85
C ALA A 31 23.57 5.28 -12.52
N PHE A 32 23.85 4.33 -11.63
CA PHE A 32 23.23 4.28 -10.30
C PHE A 32 23.64 5.47 -9.41
N GLN A 33 24.91 5.90 -9.47
CA GLN A 33 25.37 7.09 -8.74
C GLN A 33 24.69 8.38 -9.24
N ARG A 34 24.50 8.54 -10.56
CA ARG A 34 23.77 9.69 -11.12
C ARG A 34 22.31 9.75 -10.63
N PHE A 35 21.64 8.61 -10.57
CA PHE A 35 20.27 8.51 -10.05
C PHE A 35 20.18 8.92 -8.57
N GLN A 36 21.21 8.61 -7.77
CA GLN A 36 21.25 9.05 -6.37
C GLN A 36 21.48 10.55 -6.23
N THR A 37 22.34 11.15 -7.06
CA THR A 37 22.60 12.60 -6.99
C THR A 37 21.40 13.44 -7.40
N THR A 38 20.59 13.00 -8.37
CA THR A 38 19.36 13.72 -8.77
C THR A 38 18.26 13.68 -7.71
N ARG A 39 18.35 12.76 -6.74
CA ARG A 39 17.39 12.69 -5.60
C ARG A 39 17.82 13.53 -4.39
N GLY A 40 19.01 14.13 -4.42
CA GLY A 40 19.61 14.83 -3.28
C GLY A 40 19.61 16.36 -3.35
N SER A 41 19.09 16.98 -4.42
CA SER A 41 19.27 18.43 -4.62
C SER A 41 18.11 19.18 -5.28
N ASP A 42 16.85 18.82 -5.01
CA ASP A 42 15.73 19.73 -5.35
C ASP A 42 15.58 20.80 -4.26
N GLY A 43 16.63 21.61 -4.14
CA GLY A 43 16.58 22.92 -3.54
C GLY A 43 15.95 23.91 -4.52
N PHE A 44 14.69 24.23 -4.25
CA PHE A 44 14.03 25.50 -4.50
C PHE A 44 14.82 26.55 -5.32
N ALA A 45 14.53 26.63 -6.62
CA ALA A 45 14.84 27.81 -7.43
C ALA A 45 13.55 28.62 -7.61
N SER A 46 13.41 29.68 -6.80
CA SER A 46 12.45 30.75 -7.00
C SER A 46 12.80 31.58 -8.23
N THR A 47 11.86 31.74 -9.16
CA THR A 47 11.85 32.92 -10.05
C THR A 47 10.42 33.39 -10.34
N SER A 48 10.14 34.59 -9.83
CA SER A 48 9.42 35.70 -10.48
C SER A 48 7.91 35.60 -10.79
N SER A 49 7.13 36.15 -9.85
CA SER A 49 6.21 37.30 -9.99
C SER A 49 5.36 37.48 -11.26
N ARG A 50 4.03 37.38 -11.06
CA ARG A 50 3.02 38.34 -11.57
C ARG A 50 1.72 38.23 -10.74
N GLU A 51 1.50 39.20 -9.86
CA GLU A 51 0.19 39.61 -9.30
C GLU A 51 -0.65 40.27 -10.42
N SER A 52 -1.99 40.28 -10.51
CA SER A 52 -3.11 40.47 -9.56
C SER A 52 -4.45 40.35 -10.37
N PRO A 53 -5.68 40.61 -9.85
CA PRO A 53 -6.37 40.08 -8.67
C PRO A 53 -7.85 39.63 -8.95
N ALA A 54 -8.47 39.06 -7.90
CA ALA A 54 -9.92 39.00 -7.61
C ALA A 54 -10.88 38.20 -8.54
N CYS A 55 -11.25 37.00 -8.09
CA CYS A 55 -12.64 36.54 -8.06
C CYS A 55 -12.81 35.47 -6.97
N SER A 56 -13.69 35.76 -6.03
CA SER A 56 -14.00 34.98 -4.84
C SER A 56 -14.69 33.65 -5.19
N ALA A 57 -14.06 32.55 -4.81
CA ALA A 57 -14.76 31.34 -4.39
C ALA A 57 -13.86 30.65 -3.36
N VAL A 58 -14.24 30.75 -2.08
CA VAL A 58 -13.68 29.90 -1.03
C VAL A 58 -14.13 28.48 -1.33
N ARG A 59 -13.34 27.79 -2.16
CA ARG A 59 -13.28 26.33 -2.13
C ARG A 59 -12.22 26.02 -1.08
N GLU A 60 -12.70 25.57 0.06
CA GLU A 60 -11.86 24.99 1.10
C GLU A 60 -11.09 23.83 0.47
N SER A 61 -9.83 24.09 0.11
CA SER A 61 -8.90 23.07 -0.33
C SER A 61 -8.72 22.14 0.85
N THR A 62 -9.29 20.94 0.73
CA THR A 62 -9.00 19.82 1.62
C THR A 62 -7.49 19.71 1.71
N ARG A 63 -6.97 20.07 2.89
CA ARG A 63 -5.57 19.94 3.24
C ARG A 63 -5.22 18.46 3.09
N THR A 64 -4.59 18.08 1.99
CA THR A 64 -4.00 16.75 1.85
C THR A 64 -2.97 16.64 2.96
N ARG A 65 -3.33 15.96 4.05
CA ARG A 65 -2.43 15.66 5.15
C ARG A 65 -1.26 14.91 4.52
N ALA A 66 -0.05 15.46 4.63
CA ALA A 66 1.15 14.86 4.08
C ALA A 66 1.26 13.41 4.57
N THR A 67 1.18 12.47 3.63
CA THR A 67 1.23 11.04 3.93
C THR A 67 2.68 10.66 4.29
N PRO A 68 2.88 9.82 5.32
CA PRO A 68 4.20 9.28 5.61
C PRO A 68 4.74 8.50 4.41
N LYS A 69 6.04 8.60 4.17
CA LYS A 69 6.75 8.06 2.99
C LYS A 69 6.67 6.52 2.84
N ASP A 70 6.13 5.83 3.84
CA ASP A 70 6.07 4.36 3.93
C ASP A 70 4.63 3.80 3.97
N THR A 71 3.58 4.63 3.80
CA THR A 71 2.19 4.15 3.76
C THR A 71 1.64 4.06 2.34
N ASN A 72 0.82 3.04 2.09
CA ASN A 72 0.21 2.81 0.79
C ASN A 72 -0.91 3.84 0.54
N VAL A 73 -0.63 4.80 -0.33
CA VAL A 73 -1.55 5.90 -0.73
C VAL A 73 -2.91 5.38 -1.20
N PHE A 74 -2.95 4.23 -1.88
CA PHE A 74 -4.19 3.62 -2.35
C PHE A 74 -5.13 3.22 -1.21
N ILE A 75 -4.60 2.60 -0.16
CA ILE A 75 -5.40 2.08 0.96
C ILE A 75 -5.98 3.23 1.77
N GLU A 76 -5.16 4.25 2.05
CA GLU A 76 -5.62 5.46 2.74
C GLU A 76 -6.67 6.20 1.88
N SER A 77 -6.47 6.33 0.57
CA SER A 77 -7.45 6.97 -0.32
C SER A 77 -8.77 6.20 -0.42
N PHE A 78 -8.74 4.86 -0.42
CA PHE A 78 -9.97 4.05 -0.46
C PHE A 78 -10.79 4.22 0.82
N PHE A 79 -10.13 4.22 1.99
CA PHE A 79 -10.82 4.41 3.27
C PHE A 79 -11.24 5.87 3.52
N ASP A 80 -10.49 6.86 3.04
CA ASP A 80 -10.87 8.28 3.08
C ASP A 80 -12.11 8.57 2.21
N LEU A 81 -12.20 7.89 1.05
CA LEU A 81 -13.41 7.93 0.23
C LEU A 81 -14.60 7.29 0.96
N ALA A 82 -14.38 6.13 1.59
CA ALA A 82 -15.43 5.48 2.37
C ALA A 82 -15.91 6.38 3.52
N ASP A 83 -15.00 7.09 4.20
CA ASP A 83 -15.32 8.04 5.26
C ASP A 83 -16.14 9.23 4.75
N THR A 84 -15.75 9.77 3.58
CA THR A 84 -16.49 10.85 2.92
C THR A 84 -17.92 10.42 2.56
N VAL A 85 -18.08 9.22 1.99
CA VAL A 85 -19.40 8.66 1.63
C VAL A 85 -20.23 8.31 2.88
N ALA A 86 -19.56 7.92 3.97
CA ALA A 86 -20.17 7.69 5.27
C ALA A 86 -20.63 8.97 5.98
N GLY A 87 -20.34 10.15 5.41
CA GLY A 87 -20.76 11.44 5.96
C GLY A 87 -19.76 12.09 6.90
N GLY A 88 -18.48 11.69 6.87
CA GLY A 88 -17.37 12.38 7.55
C GLY A 88 -17.55 12.53 9.06
N ARG A 89 -18.39 11.71 9.68
CA ARG A 89 -18.60 11.76 11.13
C ARG A 89 -17.44 11.03 11.76
N GLU A 90 -16.45 11.79 12.22
CA GLU A 90 -15.45 11.32 13.20
C GLU A 90 -16.19 10.83 14.45
N GLY A 91 -16.66 9.58 14.39
CA GLY A 91 -17.45 8.95 15.42
C GLY A 91 -16.52 8.14 16.32
N PRO A 92 -16.44 8.41 17.63
CA PRO A 92 -15.72 7.55 18.58
C PRO A 92 -16.37 6.16 18.79
N GLY A 93 -17.29 5.72 17.92
CA GLY A 93 -18.09 4.51 18.10
C GLY A 93 -17.42 3.21 17.63
N PHE A 94 -16.43 3.29 16.75
CA PHE A 94 -15.86 2.09 16.08
C PHE A 94 -14.46 1.70 16.58
N SER A 95 -13.90 2.40 17.58
CA SER A 95 -12.54 2.12 18.09
C SER A 95 -12.40 0.68 18.59
N LYS A 96 -13.36 0.21 19.40
CA LYS A 96 -13.34 -1.17 19.90
C LYS A 96 -13.50 -2.21 18.79
N LEU A 97 -14.33 -1.91 17.79
CA LEU A 97 -14.51 -2.76 16.62
C LEU A 97 -13.20 -2.85 15.83
N ALA A 98 -12.54 -1.72 15.60
CA ALA A 98 -11.24 -1.66 14.94
C ALA A 98 -10.16 -2.42 15.71
N GLU A 99 -10.11 -2.30 17.04
CA GLU A 99 -9.17 -3.07 17.89
C GLU A 99 -9.36 -4.57 17.72
N ARG A 100 -10.60 -5.06 17.83
CA ARG A 100 -10.92 -6.49 17.68
C ARG A 100 -10.63 -7.03 16.30
N ILE A 101 -11.05 -6.32 15.25
CA ILE A 101 -10.71 -6.68 13.86
C ILE A 101 -9.19 -6.73 13.70
N GLY A 102 -8.49 -5.75 14.27
CA GLY A 102 -7.04 -5.66 14.26
C GLY A 102 -6.33 -6.87 14.85
N ASP A 103 -6.84 -7.41 15.96
CA ASP A 103 -6.19 -8.47 16.73
C ASP A 103 -6.52 -9.89 16.25
N ASP A 104 -7.75 -10.12 15.79
CA ASP A 104 -8.22 -11.48 15.50
C ASP A 104 -8.26 -11.81 13.99
N VAL A 105 -8.27 -10.77 13.13
CA VAL A 105 -8.32 -10.93 11.68
C VAL A 105 -6.92 -10.76 11.09
N TYR A 106 -6.50 -11.78 10.35
CA TYR A 106 -5.20 -11.84 9.70
C TYR A 106 -5.31 -12.29 8.24
N VAL A 107 -4.34 -11.85 7.46
CA VAL A 107 -4.04 -12.33 6.12
C VAL A 107 -2.98 -13.42 6.22
N GLN A 108 -3.09 -14.45 5.38
CA GLN A 108 -2.09 -15.51 5.30
C GLN A 108 -1.45 -15.57 3.92
N VAL A 109 -0.12 -15.42 3.88
CA VAL A 109 0.68 -15.61 2.67
C VAL A 109 1.70 -16.69 2.95
N ASN A 110 1.52 -17.86 2.34
CA ASN A 110 2.31 -19.07 2.63
C ASN A 110 2.28 -19.41 4.14
N ALA A 111 3.43 -19.40 4.81
CA ALA A 111 3.56 -19.68 6.24
C ALA A 111 3.48 -18.42 7.12
N TRP A 112 3.27 -17.23 6.54
CA TRP A 112 3.26 -15.97 7.26
C TRP A 112 1.82 -15.53 7.54
N ARG A 113 1.58 -15.09 8.78
CA ARG A 113 0.35 -14.45 9.21
C ARG A 113 0.65 -12.98 9.49
N LEU A 114 -0.13 -12.10 8.89
CA LEU A 114 -0.02 -10.67 9.11
C LEU A 114 -1.38 -10.14 9.56
N TYR A 115 -1.43 -9.53 10.74
CA TYR A 115 -2.68 -9.05 11.30
C TYR A 115 -3.12 -7.75 10.62
N THR A 116 -4.43 -7.51 10.56
CA THR A 116 -4.96 -6.28 9.96
C THR A 116 -4.56 -5.03 10.75
N ARG A 117 -4.19 -5.19 12.05
CA ARG A 117 -3.52 -4.16 12.86
C ARG A 117 -2.18 -3.74 12.23
N ASP A 118 -1.31 -4.71 11.93
CA ASP A 118 0.02 -4.47 11.34
C ASP A 118 -0.06 -3.84 9.95
N MET A 119 -1.09 -4.22 9.17
CA MET A 119 -1.34 -3.68 7.84
C MET A 119 -2.01 -2.31 7.85
N LYS A 120 -2.49 -1.83 9.01
CA LYS A 120 -3.31 -0.62 9.18
C LYS A 120 -4.65 -0.65 8.41
N PHE A 121 -5.21 -1.85 8.20
CA PHE A 121 -6.53 -2.01 7.56
C PHE A 121 -7.69 -1.95 8.55
N HIS A 122 -7.43 -2.27 9.82
CA HIS A 122 -8.44 -2.43 10.86
C HIS A 122 -9.38 -1.22 11.04
N ASP A 123 -8.84 0.00 11.10
CA ASP A 123 -9.64 1.23 11.27
C ASP A 123 -10.58 1.47 10.08
N GLY A 124 -10.05 1.35 8.86
CA GLY A 124 -10.83 1.51 7.63
C GLY A 124 -11.91 0.44 7.48
N LEU A 125 -11.58 -0.81 7.79
CA LEU A 125 -12.54 -1.92 7.75
C LEU A 125 -13.67 -1.71 8.76
N ALA A 126 -13.35 -1.33 10.00
CA ALA A 126 -14.36 -1.07 11.04
C ALA A 126 -15.35 0.02 10.60
N LYS A 127 -14.86 1.11 10.01
CA LYS A 127 -15.71 2.19 9.47
C LYS A 127 -16.62 1.70 8.36
N VAL A 128 -16.08 1.00 7.35
CA VAL A 128 -16.85 0.47 6.22
C VAL A 128 -17.95 -0.47 6.72
N PHE A 129 -17.62 -1.39 7.63
CA PHE A 129 -18.59 -2.31 8.20
C PHE A 129 -19.65 -1.60 9.04
N ALA A 130 -19.26 -0.67 9.90
CA ALA A 130 -20.22 0.10 10.72
C ALA A 130 -21.26 0.83 9.83
N VAL A 131 -20.82 1.41 8.72
CA VAL A 131 -21.70 2.11 7.77
C VAL A 131 -22.62 1.13 7.04
N LYS A 132 -22.08 0.02 6.54
CA LYS A 132 -22.89 -1.03 5.88
C LYS A 132 -23.91 -1.66 6.83
N ILE A 133 -23.57 -1.85 8.10
CA ILE A 133 -24.49 -2.37 9.13
C ILE A 133 -25.60 -1.35 9.43
N ALA A 134 -25.25 -0.07 9.59
CA ALA A 134 -26.22 1.00 9.81
C ALA A 134 -27.22 1.13 8.63
N GLN A 135 -26.74 0.97 7.40
CA GLN A 135 -27.58 0.96 6.19
C GLN A 135 -28.51 -0.25 6.10
N ASN A 136 -28.11 -1.41 6.63
CA ASN A 136 -28.86 -2.66 6.59
C ASN A 136 -29.76 -2.88 7.83
N SER A 137 -30.29 -1.80 8.43
CA SER A 137 -31.16 -1.88 9.63
C SER A 137 -30.51 -2.59 10.82
N ASN A 138 -29.21 -2.38 11.04
CA ASN A 138 -28.43 -2.99 12.11
C ASN A 138 -28.41 -4.54 12.05
N LYS A 139 -28.40 -5.11 10.84
CA LYS A 139 -28.26 -6.54 10.61
C LYS A 139 -26.97 -6.83 9.85
N ILE A 140 -26.34 -7.95 10.17
CA ILE A 140 -25.17 -8.45 9.47
C ILE A 140 -25.58 -9.65 8.61
N ASP A 141 -25.25 -9.58 7.32
CA ASP A 141 -25.40 -10.70 6.38
C ASP A 141 -24.00 -11.10 5.90
N ASP A 142 -23.78 -12.40 5.76
CA ASP A 142 -22.53 -12.97 5.25
C ASP A 142 -22.23 -12.45 3.84
N ALA A 143 -23.28 -12.21 3.03
CA ALA A 143 -23.13 -11.65 1.68
C ALA A 143 -22.50 -10.24 1.68
N VAL A 144 -22.79 -9.41 2.67
CA VAL A 144 -22.21 -8.06 2.80
C VAL A 144 -20.74 -8.15 3.17
N ILE A 145 -20.37 -9.15 3.99
CA ILE A 145 -18.97 -9.39 4.36
C ILE A 145 -18.18 -9.82 3.13
N ASP A 146 -18.71 -10.77 2.37
CA ASP A 146 -18.06 -11.26 1.15
C ASP A 146 -17.95 -10.14 0.08
N GLU A 147 -18.95 -9.27 -0.04
CA GLU A 147 -18.90 -8.07 -0.90
C GLU A 147 -17.73 -7.15 -0.51
N VAL A 148 -17.65 -6.76 0.76
CA VAL A 148 -16.61 -5.85 1.25
C VAL A 148 -15.22 -6.48 1.07
N LEU A 149 -15.05 -7.75 1.43
CA LEU A 149 -13.79 -8.45 1.28
C LEU A 149 -13.36 -8.65 -0.19
N GLY A 150 -14.32 -8.74 -1.12
CA GLY A 150 -14.05 -8.82 -2.56
C GLY A 150 -13.65 -7.48 -3.19
N VAL A 151 -14.12 -6.37 -2.64
CA VAL A 151 -13.83 -5.02 -3.15
C VAL A 151 -12.50 -4.48 -2.62
N VAL A 152 -12.17 -4.74 -1.35
CA VAL A 152 -10.95 -4.23 -0.72
C VAL A 152 -9.73 -4.90 -1.35
N ARG A 153 -8.86 -4.12 -1.99
CA ARG A 153 -7.63 -4.61 -2.65
C ARG A 153 -6.43 -4.45 -1.75
N VAL A 154 -5.58 -5.47 -1.74
CA VAL A 154 -4.30 -5.50 -1.02
C VAL A 154 -3.16 -5.56 -2.05
N PRO A 155 -2.32 -4.51 -2.13
CA PRO A 155 -1.16 -4.52 -3.01
C PRO A 155 -0.07 -5.43 -2.45
N LEU A 156 0.45 -6.33 -3.28
CA LEU A 156 1.51 -7.28 -2.97
C LEU A 156 2.77 -7.01 -3.80
N GLY A 157 3.92 -7.43 -3.26
CA GLY A 157 5.20 -7.38 -3.96
C GLY A 157 5.67 -5.97 -4.35
N GLY A 158 5.23 -4.94 -3.61
CA GLY A 158 5.51 -3.54 -3.91
C GLY A 158 4.65 -2.97 -5.04
N GLY A 159 3.38 -3.40 -5.14
CA GLY A 159 2.43 -2.94 -6.17
C GLY A 159 2.53 -3.69 -7.50
N LYS A 160 3.13 -4.89 -7.51
CA LYS A 160 3.22 -5.72 -8.72
C LYS A 160 1.94 -6.51 -9.00
N SER A 161 1.15 -6.74 -7.97
CA SER A 161 -0.11 -7.46 -8.04
C SER A 161 -1.03 -6.93 -6.95
N ASP A 162 -2.32 -6.81 -7.27
CA ASP A 162 -3.37 -6.50 -6.32
C ASP A 162 -4.29 -7.71 -6.19
N VAL A 163 -4.55 -8.13 -4.95
CA VAL A 163 -5.37 -9.30 -4.63
C VAL A 163 -6.51 -8.83 -3.72
N PRO A 164 -7.76 -9.30 -3.88
CA PRO A 164 -8.82 -8.95 -2.93
C PRO A 164 -8.49 -9.47 -1.54
N LEU A 165 -8.91 -8.74 -0.52
CA LEU A 165 -8.68 -9.11 0.88
C LEU A 165 -9.30 -10.48 1.22
N GLY A 166 -10.44 -10.80 0.60
CA GLY A 166 -11.10 -12.10 0.74
C GLY A 166 -10.22 -13.29 0.33
N ASP A 167 -9.45 -13.17 -0.75
CA ASP A 167 -8.58 -14.26 -1.24
C ASP A 167 -7.35 -14.46 -0.34
N LEU A 168 -7.00 -13.45 0.44
CA LEU A 168 -5.85 -13.45 1.34
C LEU A 168 -6.22 -13.87 2.77
N CYS A 169 -7.50 -13.79 3.13
CA CYS A 169 -8.00 -14.15 4.45
C CYS A 169 -8.38 -15.65 4.48
N PRO A 170 -7.70 -16.48 5.29
CA PRO A 170 -8.08 -17.89 5.42
C PRO A 170 -9.43 -18.01 6.16
N SER A 171 -10.14 -19.13 5.97
CA SER A 171 -11.48 -19.34 6.54
C SER A 171 -11.59 -19.07 8.05
N PRO A 172 -10.61 -19.45 8.92
CA PRO A 172 -10.66 -19.10 10.33
C PRO A 172 -10.66 -17.58 10.59
N SER A 173 -9.91 -16.82 9.79
CA SER A 173 -9.85 -15.35 9.90
C SER A 173 -11.19 -14.71 9.52
N VAL A 174 -11.81 -15.20 8.43
CA VAL A 174 -13.14 -14.74 8.01
C VAL A 174 -14.21 -15.11 9.04
N ASN A 175 -14.14 -16.29 9.64
CA ASN A 175 -15.06 -16.70 10.70
C ASN A 175 -14.91 -15.84 11.97
N ASN A 176 -13.67 -15.49 12.35
CA ASN A 176 -13.42 -14.54 13.44
C ASN A 176 -14.05 -13.18 13.14
N LEU A 177 -13.85 -12.66 11.92
CA LEU A 177 -14.47 -11.40 11.49
C LEU A 177 -16.00 -11.45 11.60
N LYS A 178 -16.64 -12.54 11.14
CA LYS A 178 -18.10 -12.74 11.26
C LYS A 178 -18.55 -12.69 12.73
N ASN A 179 -17.82 -13.31 13.64
CA ASN A 179 -18.16 -13.30 15.06
C ASN A 179 -18.00 -11.91 15.68
N ILE A 180 -16.91 -11.20 15.38
CA ILE A 180 -16.67 -9.83 15.85
C ILE A 180 -17.80 -8.88 15.38
N LEU A 181 -18.24 -9.01 14.13
CA LEU A 181 -19.31 -8.18 13.58
C LEU A 181 -20.67 -8.51 14.20
N ARG A 182 -20.94 -9.76 14.57
CA ARG A 182 -22.13 -10.14 15.34
C ARG A 182 -22.09 -9.55 16.74
N ASP A 183 -20.95 -9.65 17.43
CA ASP A 183 -20.78 -9.07 18.76
C ASP A 183 -20.95 -7.54 18.74
N TYR A 184 -20.54 -6.86 17.65
CA TYR A 184 -20.80 -5.44 17.44
C TYR A 184 -22.28 -5.12 17.32
N VAL A 185 -23.02 -5.87 16.50
CA VAL A 185 -24.47 -5.67 16.30
C VAL A 185 -25.26 -5.94 17.59
N ASP A 186 -24.81 -6.90 18.39
CA ASP A 186 -25.43 -7.28 19.67
C ASP A 186 -25.01 -6.36 20.85
N ASP A 187 -24.25 -5.28 20.60
CA ASP A 187 -23.67 -4.39 21.62
C ASP A 187 -22.83 -5.11 22.70
N ARG A 188 -22.09 -6.16 22.31
CA ARG A 188 -21.25 -6.99 23.21
C ARG A 188 -19.75 -6.65 23.19
N LEU A 189 -19.37 -5.54 22.56
CA LEU A 189 -17.97 -5.09 22.38
C LEU A 189 -17.44 -4.14 23.46
#